data_AF-A0A940ASC9-F1
#
_entry.id   AF-A0A940ASC9-F1
#
_cell.length_a   1.000
_cell.length_b   1.000
_cell.length_c   1.000
_cell.angle_alpha   90.00
_cell.angle_beta   90.00
_cell.angle_gamma   90.00
#
_symmetry.space_group_name_H-M   'P 1'
#
loop_
_entity.id
_entity.type
_entity.pdbx_description
1 polymer ?
#
loop_
_entity_poly.entity_id
_entity_poly.type
_entity_poly.pdbx_seq_one_letter_code
_entity_poly.pdbx_strand_id
1 'polypeptide(L)'
;MGLFDMSKGSGVGFVKIKNTQNFTNQDLLDKLSGIKVSFGEPQMGDIKGTQSVMYKKVSEKFDVFVRVDGSNVIMGKIGTDGVSSVGTALSMMVDMFAFDGAKDEGTSKADRAVDELGEIIKKLEAGEVVKESNATASVNTSTGSAIAYFMDQKILSINPKFDIYTEQHEPVYHVDGNLTRLGFKVKNSAGAEVAEIKKKLIAILPEYTLLQNGSEIGKLKKKFKLTSPELVGTLNGQEFKLQGDLMGFNFDVMLGGKCIGRIDTAQTIWADCYRIQILDENYKDLMIAIAVICDNVVDSSNS
;
A
#
# COMPACT_ATOMS: atom_id res chain seq x y z
N MET A 1 -16.18 -22.68 -11.02
CA MET A 1 -16.10 -22.12 -9.66
C MET A 1 -14.70 -22.40 -9.10
N GLY A 2 -13.76 -21.47 -9.30
CA GLY A 2 -12.48 -21.48 -8.58
C GLY A 2 -12.58 -20.40 -7.51
N LEU A 3 -12.79 -20.81 -6.26
CA LEU A 3 -12.89 -19.91 -5.12
C LEU A 3 -11.50 -19.30 -4.85
N PHE A 4 -11.49 -17.99 -4.66
CA PHE A 4 -10.33 -17.19 -4.28
C PHE A 4 -9.49 -17.87 -3.19
N ASP A 5 -8.20 -18.04 -3.46
CA ASP A 5 -7.21 -18.49 -2.47
C ASP A 5 -6.95 -17.35 -1.47
N MET A 6 -7.77 -17.31 -0.41
CA MET A 6 -7.71 -16.35 0.70
C MET A 6 -6.50 -16.58 1.64
N SER A 7 -5.57 -17.48 1.29
CA SER A 7 -4.35 -17.73 2.10
C SER A 7 -3.24 -16.70 1.86
N LYS A 8 -3.33 -15.93 0.78
CA LYS A 8 -2.37 -14.87 0.43
C LYS A 8 -2.91 -13.52 0.86
N GLY A 9 -2.51 -13.09 2.06
CA GLY A 9 -2.77 -11.76 2.60
C GLY A 9 -2.00 -10.68 1.86
N SER A 10 -2.54 -10.22 0.74
CA SER A 10 -2.21 -8.90 0.20
C SER A 10 -3.49 -8.26 -0.33
N GLY A 11 -4.04 -7.31 0.42
CA GLY A 11 -5.12 -6.44 -0.06
C GLY A 11 -6.55 -7.01 -0.03
N VAL A 12 -6.85 -8.06 0.74
CA VAL A 12 -8.22 -8.59 0.88
C VAL A 12 -8.91 -8.23 2.20
N GLY A 13 -8.20 -7.56 3.12
CA GLY A 13 -8.74 -7.16 4.42
C GLY A 13 -9.08 -8.33 5.35
N PHE A 14 -8.52 -9.51 5.07
CA PHE A 14 -8.65 -10.72 5.89
C PHE A 14 -7.39 -11.60 5.77
N VAL A 15 -6.88 -12.08 6.90
CA VAL A 15 -5.72 -12.96 6.99
C VAL A 15 -6.01 -14.11 7.95
N LYS A 16 -5.56 -15.32 7.57
CA LYS A 16 -5.67 -16.54 8.38
C LYS A 16 -4.30 -17.18 8.52
N ILE A 17 -3.87 -17.42 9.76
CA ILE A 17 -2.57 -18.01 10.11
C ILE A 17 -2.81 -19.21 11.03
N LYS A 18 -2.00 -20.26 10.91
CA LYS A 18 -2.10 -21.43 11.78
C LYS A 18 -1.63 -21.06 13.19
N ASN A 19 -2.44 -21.40 14.19
CA ASN A 19 -2.11 -21.21 15.60
C ASN A 19 -1.27 -22.41 16.07
N THR A 20 0.05 -22.31 15.93
CA THR A 20 0.99 -23.38 16.29
C THR A 20 1.46 -23.27 17.74
N GLN A 21 1.44 -22.07 18.29
CA GLN A 21 1.80 -21.79 19.69
C GLN A 21 0.62 -21.95 20.67
N ASN A 22 -0.57 -22.31 20.18
CA ASN A 22 -1.81 -22.44 20.95
C ASN A 22 -2.19 -21.17 21.73
N PHE A 23 -1.99 -19.99 21.13
CA PHE A 23 -2.42 -18.73 21.72
C PHE A 23 -3.92 -18.76 22.01
N THR A 24 -4.31 -18.17 23.14
CA THR A 24 -5.69 -17.76 23.46
C THR A 24 -5.92 -16.30 23.04
N ASN A 25 -7.19 -15.85 23.03
CA ASN A 25 -7.48 -14.43 22.79
C ASN A 25 -6.83 -13.51 23.84
N GLN A 26 -6.68 -13.99 25.08
CA GLN A 26 -5.99 -13.23 26.13
C GLN A 26 -4.48 -13.15 25.86
N ASP A 27 -3.84 -14.25 25.47
CA ASP A 27 -2.42 -14.25 25.10
C ASP A 27 -2.15 -13.30 23.92
N LEU A 28 -3.06 -13.27 22.94
CA LEU A 28 -3.00 -12.34 21.82
C LEU A 28 -3.09 -10.89 22.32
N LEU A 29 -4.03 -10.57 23.21
CA LEU A 29 -4.15 -9.22 23.77
C LEU A 29 -2.87 -8.81 24.50
N ASP A 30 -2.37 -9.66 25.40
CA ASP A 30 -1.21 -9.34 26.23
C ASP A 30 0.04 -9.13 25.37
N LYS A 31 0.27 -9.98 24.35
CA LYS A 31 1.39 -9.83 23.42
C LYS A 31 1.26 -8.59 22.55
N LEU A 32 0.08 -8.36 21.98
CA LEU A 32 -0.15 -7.22 21.08
C LEU A 32 -0.11 -5.88 21.83
N SER A 33 -0.50 -5.85 23.10
CA SER A 33 -0.43 -4.64 23.94
C SER A 33 1.01 -4.16 24.15
N GLY A 34 1.99 -5.05 24.04
CA GLY A 34 3.42 -4.73 24.12
C GLY A 34 4.05 -4.34 22.79
N ILE A 35 3.29 -4.30 21.68
CA ILE A 35 3.79 -4.04 20.34
C ILE A 35 3.24 -2.72 19.84
N LYS A 36 4.15 -1.80 19.47
CA LYS A 36 3.74 -0.56 18.82
C LYS A 36 3.34 -0.83 17.36
N VAL A 37 2.11 -0.48 17.02
CA VAL A 37 1.55 -0.63 15.66
C VAL A 37 1.09 0.71 15.10
N SER A 38 0.85 0.79 13.79
CA SER A 38 0.51 2.05 13.11
C SER A 38 -0.96 2.51 13.24
N PHE A 39 -1.82 1.70 13.86
CA PHE A 39 -3.28 1.86 13.80
C PHE A 39 -3.99 1.81 15.18
N GLY A 40 -3.26 2.08 16.26
CA GLY A 40 -3.81 2.27 17.61
C GLY A 40 -3.49 1.14 18.59
N GLU A 41 -4.26 1.08 19.68
CA GLU A 41 -4.04 0.13 20.78
C GLU A 41 -5.07 -1.01 20.78
N PRO A 42 -4.64 -2.24 21.12
CA PRO A 42 -5.56 -3.37 21.21
C PRO A 42 -6.40 -3.28 22.48
N GLN A 43 -7.65 -3.72 22.38
CA GLN A 43 -8.53 -3.91 23.53
C GLN A 43 -9.39 -5.15 23.33
N MET A 44 -9.76 -5.81 24.43
CA MET A 44 -10.70 -6.92 24.34
C MET A 44 -12.09 -6.42 23.94
N GLY A 45 -12.72 -7.10 22.98
CA GLY A 45 -14.08 -6.81 22.56
C GLY A 45 -14.85 -8.07 22.21
N ASP A 46 -16.05 -7.87 21.69
CA ASP A 46 -16.95 -8.93 21.26
C ASP A 46 -17.43 -8.65 19.83
N ILE A 47 -17.40 -9.68 18.99
CA ILE A 47 -18.01 -9.67 17.66
C ILE A 47 -19.07 -10.76 17.63
N LYS A 48 -20.33 -10.36 17.76
CA LYS A 48 -21.51 -11.25 17.65
C LYS A 48 -21.42 -12.47 18.60
N GLY A 49 -21.04 -12.24 19.85
CA GLY A 49 -20.89 -13.28 20.88
C GLY A 49 -19.58 -14.05 20.81
N THR A 50 -18.63 -13.61 19.97
CA THR A 50 -17.27 -14.16 19.92
C THR A 50 -16.27 -13.12 20.42
N GLN A 51 -15.64 -13.43 21.54
CA GLN A 51 -14.56 -12.61 22.09
C GLN A 51 -13.42 -12.47 21.07
N SER A 52 -12.96 -11.24 20.86
CA SER A 52 -11.95 -10.90 19.86
C SER A 52 -11.11 -9.73 20.38
N VAL A 53 -9.82 -9.70 20.03
CA VAL A 53 -8.99 -8.51 20.27
C VAL A 53 -9.28 -7.51 19.17
N MET A 54 -9.60 -6.28 19.55
CA MET A 54 -10.10 -5.22 18.68
C MET A 54 -9.16 -4.03 18.68
N TYR A 55 -8.99 -3.43 17.50
CA TYR A 55 -8.43 -2.09 17.32
C TYR A 55 -9.56 -1.20 16.82
N LYS A 56 -9.95 -0.25 17.66
CA LYS A 56 -11.10 0.62 17.40
C LYS A 56 -10.69 1.84 16.61
N LYS A 57 -11.55 2.28 15.68
CA LYS A 57 -11.37 3.49 14.85
C LYS A 57 -10.06 3.47 14.06
N VAL A 58 -9.69 2.30 13.51
CA VAL A 58 -8.53 2.17 12.60
C VAL A 58 -8.71 3.06 11.37
N SER A 59 -9.95 3.20 10.91
CA SER A 59 -10.39 4.29 10.06
C SER A 59 -11.78 4.76 10.50
N GLU A 60 -12.32 5.80 9.88
CA GLU A 60 -13.69 6.28 10.16
C GLU A 60 -14.74 5.16 9.98
N LYS A 61 -14.50 4.26 9.03
CA LYS A 61 -15.44 3.21 8.63
C LYS A 61 -15.16 1.85 9.28
N PHE A 62 -13.92 1.60 9.72
CA PHE A 62 -13.49 0.25 10.09
C PHE A 62 -12.73 0.18 11.42
N ASP A 63 -13.12 -0.82 12.19
CA ASP A 63 -12.31 -1.44 13.22
C ASP A 63 -11.55 -2.63 12.62
N VAL A 64 -10.47 -3.05 13.27
CA VAL A 64 -9.76 -4.29 12.93
C VAL A 64 -9.82 -5.25 14.10
N PHE A 65 -9.95 -6.54 13.83
CA PHE A 65 -9.98 -7.57 14.85
C PHE A 65 -8.95 -8.65 14.59
N VAL A 66 -8.53 -9.32 15.65
CA VAL A 66 -7.76 -10.56 15.63
C VAL A 66 -8.27 -11.50 16.72
N ARG A 67 -8.46 -12.77 16.39
CA ARG A 67 -8.97 -13.78 17.32
C ARG A 67 -8.51 -15.18 16.94
N VAL A 68 -8.60 -16.08 17.91
CA VAL A 68 -8.43 -17.52 17.70
C VAL A 68 -9.73 -18.11 17.17
N ASP A 69 -9.63 -18.89 16.08
CA ASP A 69 -10.72 -19.60 15.43
C ASP A 69 -10.27 -21.06 15.16
N GLY A 70 -10.62 -21.95 16.09
CA GLY A 70 -10.16 -23.33 16.10
C GLY A 70 -8.63 -23.42 16.18
N SER A 71 -8.00 -24.04 15.18
CA SER A 71 -6.55 -24.21 15.07
C SER A 71 -5.84 -23.03 14.38
N ASN A 72 -6.50 -21.89 14.23
CA ASN A 72 -6.00 -20.74 13.49
C ASN A 72 -6.17 -19.45 14.28
N VAL A 73 -5.31 -18.48 13.98
CA VAL A 73 -5.54 -17.07 14.29
C VAL A 73 -6.07 -16.41 13.02
N ILE A 74 -7.23 -15.76 13.13
CA ILE A 74 -7.82 -14.99 12.03
C ILE A 74 -7.85 -13.52 12.39
N MET A 75 -7.69 -12.67 11.38
CA MET A 75 -7.79 -11.23 11.53
C MET A 75 -8.43 -10.62 10.30
N GLY A 76 -9.12 -9.51 10.51
CA GLY A 76 -9.82 -8.81 9.44
C GLY A 76 -10.41 -7.49 9.89
N LYS A 77 -11.03 -6.79 8.96
CA LYS A 77 -11.73 -5.52 9.22
C LYS A 77 -13.24 -5.74 9.44
N ILE A 78 -13.83 -4.93 10.30
CA ILE A 78 -15.28 -4.89 10.57
C ILE A 78 -15.74 -3.43 10.67
N GLY A 79 -16.98 -3.14 10.30
CA GLY A 79 -17.49 -1.77 10.38
C GLY A 79 -17.59 -1.25 11.82
N THR A 80 -17.25 0.03 12.03
CA THR A 80 -17.28 0.72 13.33
C THR A 80 -18.68 0.77 13.96
N ASP A 81 -19.75 0.95 13.15
CA ASP A 81 -21.13 1.13 13.61
C ASP A 81 -22.09 -0.02 13.22
N GLY A 82 -21.65 -1.27 13.39
CA GLY A 82 -22.52 -2.43 13.14
C GLY A 82 -22.85 -2.67 11.66
N VAL A 83 -22.06 -2.10 10.75
CA VAL A 83 -22.11 -2.40 9.33
C VAL A 83 -21.83 -3.90 9.17
N SER A 84 -22.89 -4.64 8.84
CA SER A 84 -22.85 -6.08 8.71
C SER A 84 -21.81 -6.53 7.68
N SER A 85 -21.44 -7.81 7.67
CA SER A 85 -20.59 -8.41 6.63
C SER A 85 -21.11 -8.15 5.20
N VAL A 86 -22.41 -7.86 5.04
CA VAL A 86 -23.03 -7.42 3.78
C VAL A 86 -22.51 -6.05 3.36
N GLY A 87 -22.28 -5.12 4.29
CA GLY A 87 -21.69 -3.82 3.99
C GLY A 87 -20.21 -3.88 3.63
N THR A 88 -19.45 -4.83 4.19
CA THR A 88 -18.07 -5.11 3.74
C THR A 88 -18.03 -5.74 2.34
N ALA A 89 -18.95 -6.67 2.05
CA ALA A 89 -19.08 -7.25 0.70
C ALA A 89 -19.56 -6.21 -0.32
N LEU A 90 -20.47 -5.33 0.09
CA LEU A 90 -20.95 -4.22 -0.73
C LEU A 90 -19.85 -3.18 -0.94
N SER A 91 -19.04 -2.86 0.09
CA SER A 91 -17.90 -1.94 -0.09
C SER A 91 -16.88 -2.53 -1.04
N MET A 92 -16.59 -3.84 -0.95
CA MET A 92 -15.73 -4.53 -1.93
C MET A 92 -16.32 -4.47 -3.36
N MET A 93 -17.64 -4.63 -3.53
CA MET A 93 -18.29 -4.43 -4.83
C MET A 93 -18.20 -2.97 -5.30
N VAL A 94 -18.41 -2.01 -4.41
CA VAL A 94 -18.32 -0.58 -4.73
C VAL A 94 -16.89 -0.19 -5.11
N ASP A 95 -15.87 -0.64 -4.37
CA ASP A 95 -14.45 -0.44 -4.71
C ASP A 95 -14.15 -1.00 -6.11
N MET A 96 -14.70 -2.17 -6.45
CA MET A 96 -14.50 -2.82 -7.74
C MET A 96 -15.25 -2.16 -8.91
N PHE A 97 -16.45 -1.60 -8.69
CA PHE A 97 -17.31 -1.08 -9.76
C PHE A 97 -17.41 0.45 -9.84
N ALA A 98 -17.28 1.17 -8.73
CA ALA A 98 -17.49 2.62 -8.66
C ALA A 98 -16.18 3.42 -8.77
N PHE A 99 -15.06 2.84 -8.36
CA PHE A 99 -13.75 3.50 -8.32
C PHE A 99 -12.74 2.94 -9.32
N ASP A 100 -13.20 2.22 -10.35
CA ASP A 100 -12.36 1.63 -11.40
C ASP A 100 -11.20 0.78 -10.84
N GLY A 101 -11.45 0.11 -9.72
CA GLY A 101 -10.49 -0.72 -8.99
C GLY A 101 -9.73 -0.01 -7.87
N ALA A 102 -9.78 1.32 -7.74
CA ALA A 102 -9.14 2.07 -6.65
C ALA A 102 -9.92 1.90 -5.33
N LYS A 103 -9.21 1.81 -4.19
CA LYS A 103 -9.84 1.66 -2.88
C LYS A 103 -10.05 3.00 -2.18
N ASP A 104 -11.14 3.12 -1.43
CA ASP A 104 -11.33 4.22 -0.49
C ASP A 104 -10.23 4.28 0.58
N GLU A 105 -9.90 5.48 1.06
CA GLU A 105 -8.82 5.70 2.05
C GLU A 105 -9.08 4.90 3.34
N GLY A 106 -10.34 4.84 3.79
CA GLY A 106 -10.74 4.09 4.98
C GLY A 106 -10.57 2.58 4.81
N THR A 107 -10.90 2.05 3.63
CA THR A 107 -10.65 0.66 3.24
C THR A 107 -9.15 0.37 3.21
N SER A 108 -8.36 1.28 2.65
CA SER A 108 -6.91 1.13 2.51
C SER A 108 -6.18 1.10 3.85
N LYS A 109 -6.54 2.00 4.78
CA LYS A 109 -6.03 2.01 6.16
C LYS A 109 -6.34 0.70 6.90
N ALA A 110 -7.57 0.21 6.78
CA ALA A 110 -7.98 -1.02 7.44
C ALA A 110 -7.29 -2.27 6.87
N ASP A 111 -7.15 -2.37 5.54
CA ASP A 111 -6.44 -3.48 4.90
C ASP A 111 -4.98 -3.55 5.38
N ARG A 112 -4.31 -2.40 5.45
CA ARG A 112 -2.92 -2.33 5.93
C ARG A 112 -2.76 -2.72 7.39
N ALA A 113 -3.69 -2.30 8.24
CA ALA A 113 -3.69 -2.71 9.64
C ALA A 113 -3.84 -4.24 9.77
N VAL A 114 -4.69 -4.85 8.94
CA VAL A 114 -4.84 -6.31 8.86
C VAL A 114 -3.54 -6.98 8.36
N ASP A 115 -2.90 -6.44 7.33
CA ASP A 115 -1.65 -6.99 6.79
C ASP A 115 -0.49 -6.84 7.81
N GLU A 116 -0.39 -5.71 8.50
CA GLU A 116 0.58 -5.45 9.58
C GLU A 116 0.38 -6.41 10.76
N LEU A 117 -0.86 -6.66 11.19
CA LEU A 117 -1.16 -7.71 12.17
C LEU A 117 -0.75 -9.09 11.65
N GLY A 118 -0.99 -9.38 10.37
CA GLY A 118 -0.61 -10.65 9.76
C GLY A 118 0.89 -10.91 9.84
N GLU A 119 1.72 -9.89 9.58
CA GLU A 119 3.17 -9.99 9.74
C GLU A 119 3.57 -10.21 11.22
N ILE A 120 2.98 -9.45 12.14
CA ILE A 120 3.25 -9.57 13.57
C ILE A 120 2.91 -10.96 14.08
N ILE A 121 1.71 -11.47 13.76
CA ILE A 121 1.28 -12.80 14.19
C ILE A 121 2.18 -13.89 13.59
N LYS A 122 2.59 -13.78 12.32
CA LYS A 122 3.58 -14.72 11.74
C LYS A 122 4.88 -14.76 12.53
N LYS A 123 5.42 -13.60 12.91
CA LYS A 123 6.64 -13.50 13.72
C LYS A 123 6.44 -14.05 15.13
N LEU A 124 5.31 -13.76 15.77
CA LEU A 124 4.97 -14.28 17.09
C LEU A 124 4.82 -15.81 17.08
N GLU A 125 4.17 -16.38 16.05
CA GLU A 125 4.07 -17.84 15.85
C GLU A 125 5.44 -18.48 15.64
N ALA A 126 6.35 -17.80 14.94
CA ALA A 126 7.75 -18.21 14.79
C ALA A 126 8.59 -18.07 16.07
N GLY A 127 8.03 -17.51 17.15
CA GLY A 127 8.72 -17.30 18.42
C GLY A 127 9.63 -16.07 18.47
N GLU A 128 9.51 -15.15 17.51
CA GLU A 128 10.30 -13.92 17.45
C GLU A 128 9.77 -12.88 18.46
N VAL A 129 10.69 -12.11 19.06
CA VAL A 129 10.33 -10.99 19.94
C VAL A 129 10.11 -9.75 19.08
N VAL A 130 8.86 -9.34 18.94
CA VAL A 130 8.45 -8.11 18.23
C VAL A 130 8.18 -7.02 19.28
N LYS A 131 8.78 -5.83 19.11
CA LYS A 131 8.53 -4.66 19.97
C LYS A 131 7.81 -3.54 19.24
N GLU A 132 8.08 -3.39 17.95
CA GLU A 132 7.40 -2.44 17.07
C GLU A 132 7.20 -3.08 15.70
N SER A 133 6.17 -2.65 14.98
CA SER A 133 5.93 -3.09 13.62
C SER A 133 6.95 -2.52 12.63
N ASN A 134 7.17 -3.25 11.53
CA ASN A 134 8.05 -2.80 10.44
C ASN A 134 7.59 -1.44 9.85
N ALA A 135 6.27 -1.19 9.85
CA ALA A 135 5.68 0.05 9.37
C ALA A 135 6.10 1.27 10.21
N THR A 136 6.25 1.09 11.53
CA THR A 136 6.63 2.18 12.46
C THR A 136 8.14 2.39 12.52
N ALA A 137 8.93 1.31 12.40
CA ALA A 137 10.39 1.36 12.53
C ALA A 137 11.14 1.96 11.31
N SER A 138 10.45 2.24 10.20
CA SER A 138 11.10 2.54 8.90
C SER A 138 11.22 4.03 8.54
N VAL A 139 10.75 4.96 9.38
CA VAL A 139 10.80 6.41 9.09
C VAL A 139 12.20 6.97 9.28
N ASN A 140 12.87 7.28 8.17
CA ASN A 140 14.19 7.88 8.05
C ASN A 140 14.08 9.24 7.34
N THR A 141 13.41 10.18 8.00
CA THR A 141 13.27 11.56 7.54
C THR A 141 13.93 12.50 8.56
N SER A 142 14.37 13.67 8.10
CA SER A 142 15.00 14.70 8.93
C SER A 142 14.12 15.18 10.08
N THR A 143 12.80 15.12 9.90
CA THR A 143 11.77 15.50 10.88
C THR A 143 11.33 14.34 11.77
N GLY A 144 11.76 13.10 11.49
CA GLY A 144 11.25 11.88 12.14
C GLY A 144 9.79 11.55 11.81
N SER A 145 9.17 12.27 10.87
CA SER A 145 7.82 12.04 10.37
C SER A 145 7.83 11.83 8.85
N ALA A 146 6.97 10.95 8.35
CA ALA A 146 6.89 10.68 6.92
C ALA A 146 6.48 11.94 6.13
N ILE A 147 7.07 12.15 4.95
CA ILE A 147 6.69 13.24 4.05
C ILE A 147 5.51 12.76 3.19
N ALA A 148 4.51 13.61 2.98
CA ALA A 148 3.39 13.31 2.10
C ALA A 148 3.37 14.26 0.90
N TYR A 149 3.32 13.68 -0.30
CA TYR A 149 3.04 14.39 -1.55
C TYR A 149 1.77 13.88 -2.19
N PHE A 150 1.16 14.67 -3.07
CA PHE A 150 -0.14 14.41 -3.67
C PHE A 150 -0.06 14.52 -5.19
N MET A 151 -0.61 13.53 -5.87
CA MET A 151 -0.69 13.46 -7.33
C MET A 151 -2.14 13.23 -7.74
N ASP A 152 -2.65 14.06 -8.66
CA ASP A 152 -4.00 13.91 -9.20
C ASP A 152 -4.17 12.52 -9.84
N GLN A 153 -5.30 11.86 -9.57
CA GLN A 153 -5.57 10.52 -10.10
C GLN A 153 -5.83 10.57 -11.61
N LYS A 154 -5.37 9.54 -12.34
CA LYS A 154 -5.55 9.41 -13.80
C LYS A 154 -5.05 10.60 -14.60
N ILE A 155 -4.16 11.41 -14.01
CA ILE A 155 -3.66 12.62 -14.65
C ILE A 155 -2.87 12.28 -15.92
N LEU A 156 -2.21 11.12 -15.97
CA LEU A 156 -1.52 10.62 -17.17
C LEU A 156 -2.45 10.37 -18.36
N SER A 157 -3.72 10.00 -18.10
CA SER A 157 -4.72 9.77 -19.14
C SER A 157 -5.25 11.10 -19.72
N ILE A 158 -5.24 12.16 -18.91
CA ILE A 158 -5.83 13.46 -19.22
C ILE A 158 -4.78 14.45 -19.78
N ASN A 159 -3.61 14.50 -19.15
CA ASN A 159 -2.54 15.46 -19.46
C ASN A 159 -1.16 14.79 -19.31
N PRO A 160 -0.34 14.75 -20.38
CA PRO A 160 1.01 14.20 -20.28
C PRO A 160 1.93 15.04 -19.38
N LYS A 161 1.55 16.28 -19.01
CA LYS A 161 2.32 17.14 -18.11
C LYS A 161 1.51 17.49 -16.87
N PHE A 162 2.07 17.29 -15.70
CA PHE A 162 1.36 17.54 -14.45
C PHE A 162 2.32 17.78 -13.29
N ASP A 163 1.77 18.34 -12.23
CA ASP A 163 2.52 18.68 -11.03
C ASP A 163 2.15 17.72 -9.90
N ILE A 164 3.07 17.63 -8.94
CA ILE A 164 2.89 16.91 -7.69
C ILE A 164 3.05 17.92 -6.57
N TYR A 165 2.20 17.82 -5.57
CA TYR A 165 1.98 18.88 -4.60
C TYR A 165 2.30 18.44 -3.17
N THR A 166 2.56 19.41 -2.29
CA THR A 166 2.45 19.22 -0.84
C THR A 166 1.00 19.19 -0.39
N GLU A 167 0.78 18.91 0.90
CA GLU A 167 -0.54 19.04 1.54
C GLU A 167 -1.12 20.46 1.45
N GLN A 168 -0.26 21.48 1.35
CA GLN A 168 -0.64 22.88 1.20
C GLN A 168 -0.92 23.27 -0.27
N HIS A 169 -1.03 22.30 -1.19
CA HIS A 169 -1.18 22.49 -2.63
C HIS A 169 -0.02 23.27 -3.29
N GLU A 170 1.17 23.23 -2.70
CA GLU A 170 2.36 23.84 -3.31
C GLU A 170 3.04 22.82 -4.24
N PRO A 171 3.32 23.17 -5.52
CA PRO A 171 3.97 22.27 -6.44
C PRO A 171 5.43 22.03 -6.03
N VAL A 172 5.81 20.75 -5.91
CA VAL A 172 7.15 20.30 -5.50
C VAL A 172 7.88 19.51 -6.59
N TYR A 173 7.14 18.89 -7.50
CA TYR A 173 7.68 18.25 -8.69
C TYR A 173 6.83 18.56 -9.92
N HIS A 174 7.51 18.59 -11.06
CA HIS A 174 6.90 18.72 -12.38
C HIS A 174 7.22 17.48 -13.21
N VAL A 175 6.20 16.80 -13.71
CA VAL A 175 6.32 15.63 -14.58
C VAL A 175 6.04 16.05 -16.02
N ASP A 176 7.01 15.85 -16.91
CA ASP A 176 6.91 16.14 -18.34
C ASP A 176 6.90 14.82 -19.13
N GLY A 177 5.71 14.36 -19.50
CA GLY A 177 5.48 13.21 -20.35
C GLY A 177 5.47 13.57 -21.83
N ASN A 178 5.94 12.63 -22.66
CA ASN A 178 5.77 12.75 -24.10
C ASN A 178 4.35 12.35 -24.54
N LEU A 179 3.92 12.83 -25.71
CA LEU A 179 2.59 12.53 -26.28
C LEU A 179 2.35 11.02 -26.49
N THR A 180 3.42 10.23 -26.65
CA THR A 180 3.34 8.79 -26.82
C THR A 180 3.20 8.02 -25.49
N ARG A 181 3.29 8.70 -24.33
CA ARG A 181 3.31 8.11 -22.98
C ARG A 181 4.36 7.00 -22.81
N LEU A 182 5.45 7.10 -23.57
CA LEU A 182 6.60 6.19 -23.52
C LEU A 182 7.79 6.77 -22.75
N GLY A 183 7.76 8.05 -22.44
CA GLY A 183 8.84 8.74 -21.75
C GLY A 183 8.29 9.80 -20.80
N PHE A 184 8.78 9.81 -19.57
CA PHE A 184 8.44 10.80 -18.56
C PHE A 184 9.72 11.36 -17.94
N LYS A 185 9.77 12.67 -17.74
CA LYS A 185 10.85 13.37 -17.04
C LYS A 185 10.30 13.97 -15.76
N VAL A 186 10.89 13.63 -14.63
CA VAL A 186 10.54 14.20 -13.32
C VAL A 186 11.55 15.30 -12.99
N LYS A 187 11.04 16.50 -12.75
CA LYS A 187 11.83 17.66 -12.35
C LYS A 187 11.45 18.08 -10.94
N ASN A 188 12.41 18.49 -10.13
CA ASN A 188 12.14 19.07 -8.82
C ASN A 188 11.69 20.54 -8.95
N SER A 189 11.37 21.18 -7.82
CA SER A 189 10.97 22.59 -7.74
C SER A 189 12.02 23.59 -8.26
N ALA A 190 13.30 23.21 -8.31
CA ALA A 190 14.36 24.01 -8.93
C ALA A 190 14.44 23.84 -10.46
N GLY A 191 13.58 23.01 -11.05
CA GLY A 191 13.57 22.69 -12.48
C GLY A 191 14.64 21.68 -12.91
N ALA A 192 15.42 21.13 -11.98
CA ALA A 192 16.42 20.11 -12.27
C ALA A 192 15.77 18.75 -12.52
N GLU A 193 16.16 18.07 -13.60
CA GLU A 193 15.71 16.70 -13.89
C GLU A 193 16.31 15.73 -12.88
N VAL A 194 15.47 15.15 -12.04
CA VAL A 194 15.87 14.22 -10.96
C VAL A 194 15.66 12.76 -11.35
N ALA A 195 14.75 12.48 -12.29
CA ALA A 195 14.54 11.15 -12.83
C ALA A 195 13.99 11.19 -14.27
N GLU A 196 14.35 10.18 -15.06
CA GLU A 196 13.76 9.93 -16.37
C GLU A 196 13.25 8.49 -16.41
N ILE A 197 12.03 8.30 -16.91
CA ILE A 197 11.35 7.01 -17.04
C ILE A 197 11.18 6.73 -18.53
N LYS A 198 11.71 5.60 -19.00
CA LYS A 198 11.55 5.12 -20.37
C LYS A 198 10.76 3.82 -20.38
N LYS A 199 9.56 3.83 -20.97
CA LYS A 199 8.73 2.65 -21.19
C LYS A 199 9.11 1.98 -22.50
N LYS A 200 9.57 0.74 -22.41
CA LYS A 200 9.79 -0.15 -23.54
C LYS A 200 8.59 -1.07 -23.70
N LEU A 201 7.90 -0.94 -24.83
CA LEU A 201 6.87 -1.87 -25.24
C LEU A 201 7.55 -3.08 -25.89
N ILE A 202 7.77 -4.14 -25.11
CA ILE A 202 8.06 -5.46 -25.67
C ILE A 202 6.70 -6.12 -25.95
N ALA A 203 6.60 -6.93 -27.02
CA ALA A 203 5.36 -7.42 -27.62
C ALA A 203 4.29 -8.06 -26.70
N ILE A 204 4.59 -8.30 -25.41
CA ILE A 204 3.67 -8.93 -24.45
C ILE A 204 3.70 -8.25 -23.05
N LEU A 205 4.78 -7.58 -22.64
CA LEU A 205 4.93 -7.05 -21.28
C LEU A 205 5.63 -5.68 -21.26
N PRO A 206 5.03 -4.64 -20.63
CA PRO A 206 5.69 -3.35 -20.47
C PRO A 206 6.87 -3.47 -19.49
N GLU A 207 8.00 -2.90 -19.90
CA GLU A 207 9.23 -2.74 -19.11
C GLU A 207 9.51 -1.25 -18.97
N TYR A 208 9.85 -0.78 -17.77
CA TYR A 208 10.21 0.59 -17.49
C TYR A 208 11.69 0.63 -17.09
N THR A 209 12.46 1.49 -17.73
CA THR A 209 13.84 1.80 -17.34
C THR A 209 13.85 3.14 -16.62
N LEU A 210 14.41 3.17 -15.42
CA LEU A 210 14.60 4.41 -14.67
C LEU A 210 16.05 4.88 -14.85
N LEU A 211 16.20 6.17 -15.10
CA LEU A 211 17.48 6.85 -15.15
C LEU A 211 17.49 7.99 -14.13
N GLN A 212 18.64 8.19 -13.50
CA GLN A 212 18.91 9.31 -12.60
C GLN A 212 20.20 9.98 -13.06
N ASN A 213 20.19 11.30 -13.24
CA ASN A 213 21.32 12.06 -13.80
C ASN A 213 21.88 11.45 -15.10
N GLY A 214 20.99 10.96 -15.98
CA GLY A 214 21.35 10.33 -17.25
C GLY A 214 21.91 8.91 -17.17
N SER A 215 22.08 8.33 -15.98
CA SER A 215 22.56 6.96 -15.78
C SER A 215 21.41 6.02 -15.46
N GLU A 216 21.37 4.83 -16.07
CA GLU A 216 20.39 3.80 -15.73
C GLU A 216 20.59 3.34 -14.29
N ILE A 217 19.56 3.53 -13.46
CA ILE A 217 19.54 3.05 -12.07
C ILE A 217 18.82 1.71 -11.94
N GLY A 218 18.00 1.33 -12.91
CA GLY A 218 17.37 0.02 -12.89
C GLY A 218 16.15 -0.12 -13.79
N LYS A 219 15.50 -1.27 -13.68
CA LYS A 219 14.40 -1.67 -14.55
C LYS A 219 13.27 -2.33 -13.75
N LEU A 220 12.04 -1.91 -14.05
CA LEU A 220 10.81 -2.46 -13.50
C LEU A 220 10.00 -3.15 -14.60
N LYS A 221 9.46 -4.33 -14.30
CA LYS A 221 8.72 -5.17 -15.24
C LYS A 221 7.37 -5.52 -14.67
N LYS A 222 6.33 -5.35 -15.50
CA LYS A 222 5.01 -5.91 -15.18
C LYS A 222 5.07 -7.43 -15.32
N LYS A 223 4.66 -8.15 -14.27
CA LYS A 223 4.41 -9.59 -14.31
C LYS A 223 2.93 -9.85 -14.60
N PHE A 224 2.66 -10.78 -15.50
CA PHE A 224 1.29 -11.21 -15.79
C PHE A 224 0.82 -12.17 -14.69
N LYS A 225 -0.09 -11.69 -13.85
CA LYS A 225 -0.90 -12.52 -12.95
C LYS A 225 -2.36 -12.28 -13.34
N LEU A 226 -3.11 -13.36 -13.54
CA LEU A 226 -4.49 -13.32 -14.05
C LEU A 226 -5.48 -12.58 -13.11
N THR A 227 -5.08 -12.31 -11.86
CA THR A 227 -5.93 -11.72 -10.82
C THR A 227 -5.50 -10.32 -10.37
N SER A 228 -4.24 -9.91 -10.56
CA SER A 228 -3.74 -8.58 -10.16
C SER A 228 -2.41 -8.23 -10.87
N PRO A 229 -2.22 -7.00 -11.38
CA PRO A 229 -0.94 -6.58 -11.95
C PRO A 229 0.13 -6.51 -10.84
N GLU A 230 1.31 -7.06 -11.11
CA GLU A 230 2.44 -7.02 -10.19
C GLU A 230 3.63 -6.34 -10.88
N LEU A 231 4.28 -5.41 -10.19
CA LEU A 231 5.49 -4.74 -10.67
C LEU A 231 6.68 -5.23 -9.85
N VAL A 232 7.71 -5.75 -10.53
CA VAL A 232 8.94 -6.22 -9.88
C VAL A 232 10.16 -5.76 -10.66
N GLY A 233 11.31 -5.71 -10.01
CA GLY A 233 12.53 -5.36 -10.72
C GLY A 233 13.72 -5.19 -9.82
N THR A 234 14.65 -4.37 -10.29
CA THR A 234 15.86 -4.00 -9.55
C THR A 234 16.11 -2.52 -9.76
N LEU A 235 16.39 -1.80 -8.68
CA LEU A 235 16.76 -0.39 -8.67
C LEU A 235 18.01 -0.24 -7.80
N ASN A 236 19.03 0.48 -8.29
CA ASN A 236 20.33 0.64 -7.63
C ASN A 236 20.97 -0.68 -7.18
N GLY A 237 20.79 -1.75 -7.96
CA GLY A 237 21.28 -3.09 -7.61
C GLY A 237 20.50 -3.80 -6.49
N GLN A 238 19.45 -3.19 -5.95
CA GLN A 238 18.59 -3.76 -4.90
C GLN A 238 17.28 -4.29 -5.49
N GLU A 239 16.77 -5.36 -4.91
CA GLU A 239 15.48 -5.95 -5.32
C GLU A 239 14.33 -4.97 -5.03
N PHE A 240 13.51 -4.69 -6.05
CA PHE A 240 12.32 -3.88 -5.94
C PHE A 240 11.06 -4.76 -5.96
N LYS A 241 10.16 -4.50 -5.02
CA LYS A 241 8.84 -5.15 -4.93
C LYS A 241 7.79 -4.17 -4.44
N LEU A 242 6.56 -4.35 -4.91
CA LEU A 242 5.38 -3.74 -4.29
C LEU A 242 4.70 -4.78 -3.38
N GLN A 243 4.33 -4.36 -2.19
CA GLN A 243 3.54 -5.17 -1.25
C GLN A 243 2.18 -4.52 -1.03
N GLY A 244 1.10 -5.19 -1.43
CA GLY A 244 -0.26 -4.66 -1.34
C GLY A 244 -1.01 -4.76 -2.66
N ASP A 245 -1.95 -3.85 -2.88
CA ASP A 245 -2.87 -3.83 -4.01
C ASP A 245 -2.55 -2.68 -4.97
N LEU A 246 -1.90 -3.00 -6.10
CA LEU A 246 -1.53 -2.02 -7.12
C LEU A 246 -2.75 -1.43 -7.84
N MET A 247 -3.80 -2.23 -8.12
CA MET A 247 -5.02 -1.71 -8.75
C MET A 247 -5.78 -0.80 -7.80
N GLY A 248 -5.84 -1.18 -6.53
CA GLY A 248 -6.40 -0.39 -5.44
C GLY A 248 -5.67 0.91 -5.14
N PHE A 249 -4.49 1.15 -5.73
CA PHE A 249 -3.51 2.14 -5.28
C PHE A 249 -3.38 2.08 -3.76
N ASN A 250 -3.06 0.91 -3.22
CA ASN A 250 -2.84 0.72 -1.79
C ASN A 250 -1.69 -0.25 -1.57
N PHE A 251 -0.46 0.25 -1.60
CA PHE A 251 0.72 -0.60 -1.52
C PHE A 251 1.94 0.11 -0.90
N ASP A 252 2.82 -0.73 -0.36
CA ASP A 252 4.12 -0.37 0.17
C ASP A 252 5.21 -0.62 -0.88
N VAL A 253 6.15 0.30 -0.96
CA VAL A 253 7.29 0.25 -1.87
C VAL A 253 8.49 -0.31 -1.12
N MET A 254 8.88 -1.53 -1.51
CA MET A 254 9.98 -2.26 -0.89
C MET A 254 11.21 -2.21 -1.79
N LEU A 255 12.35 -1.78 -1.22
CA LEU A 255 13.65 -1.77 -1.88
C LEU A 255 14.70 -2.46 -0.99
N GLY A 256 15.30 -3.54 -1.49
CA GLY A 256 16.27 -4.32 -0.72
C GLY A 256 15.72 -4.90 0.59
N GLY A 257 14.40 -5.15 0.64
CA GLY A 257 13.70 -5.61 1.85
C GLY A 257 13.31 -4.51 2.84
N LYS A 258 13.66 -3.24 2.58
CA LYS A 258 13.26 -2.07 3.37
C LYS A 258 12.06 -1.38 2.75
N CYS A 259 11.08 -0.98 3.56
CA CYS A 259 10.00 -0.10 3.11
C CYS A 259 10.52 1.33 3.00
N ILE A 260 10.53 1.88 1.78
CA ILE A 260 11.02 3.25 1.50
C ILE A 260 9.89 4.28 1.39
N GLY A 261 8.65 3.80 1.22
CA GLY A 261 7.49 4.65 1.04
C GLY A 261 6.24 3.85 0.74
N ARG A 262 5.13 4.56 0.57
CA ARG A 262 3.79 4.02 0.52
C ARG A 262 2.93 4.88 -0.39
N ILE A 263 2.04 4.26 -1.15
CA ILE A 263 1.11 4.94 -2.04
C ILE A 263 -0.33 4.49 -1.69
N ASP A 264 -1.20 5.45 -1.37
CA ASP A 264 -2.63 5.26 -1.13
C ASP A 264 -3.50 6.34 -1.80
N THR A 265 -4.81 6.12 -1.79
CA THR A 265 -5.78 7.19 -2.01
C THR A 265 -5.87 8.11 -0.79
N ALA A 266 -5.99 9.42 -1.05
CA ALA A 266 -6.00 10.46 -0.01
C ALA A 266 -7.31 11.23 0.03
N GLN A 267 -8.44 10.53 -0.15
CA GLN A 267 -9.75 11.13 -0.36
C GLN A 267 -10.18 12.07 0.77
N THR A 268 -9.68 11.87 1.99
CA THR A 268 -10.00 12.73 3.14
C THR A 268 -9.28 14.08 3.10
N ILE A 269 -8.13 14.16 2.42
CA ILE A 269 -7.30 15.39 2.33
C ILE A 269 -7.61 16.12 1.03
N TRP A 270 -7.53 15.39 -0.08
CA TRP A 270 -7.79 15.92 -1.41
C TRP A 270 -8.54 14.85 -2.22
N ALA A 271 -9.80 15.17 -2.58
CA ALA A 271 -10.59 14.34 -3.46
C ALA A 271 -9.84 14.07 -4.76
N ASP A 272 -9.92 12.83 -5.27
CA ASP A 272 -9.30 12.40 -6.53
C ASP A 272 -7.77 12.58 -6.59
N CYS A 273 -7.07 12.40 -5.46
CA CYS A 273 -5.60 12.33 -5.40
C CYS A 273 -5.07 10.99 -4.84
N TYR A 274 -3.88 10.61 -5.30
CA TYR A 274 -3.02 9.63 -4.65
C TYR A 274 -2.04 10.35 -3.71
N ARG A 275 -1.89 9.86 -2.48
CA ARG A 275 -0.84 10.26 -1.54
C ARG A 275 0.36 9.36 -1.72
N ILE A 276 1.51 9.99 -1.91
CA ILE A 276 2.84 9.39 -1.95
C ILE A 276 3.50 9.71 -0.62
N GLN A 277 3.47 8.74 0.30
CA GLN A 277 4.10 8.84 1.59
C GLN A 277 5.54 8.34 1.50
N ILE A 278 6.50 9.20 1.83
CA ILE A 278 7.93 8.91 1.79
C ILE A 278 8.40 8.63 3.21
N LEU A 279 8.89 7.41 3.43
CA LEU A 279 9.43 7.01 4.72
C LEU A 279 10.93 7.28 4.81
N ASP A 280 11.65 7.31 3.69
CA ASP A 280 13.08 7.61 3.66
C ASP A 280 13.37 8.72 2.64
N GLU A 281 13.81 9.89 3.15
CA GLU A 281 14.02 11.10 2.35
C GLU A 281 15.01 10.91 1.20
N ASN A 282 15.96 9.99 1.32
CA ASN A 282 16.94 9.71 0.27
C ASN A 282 16.30 9.13 -1.00
N TYR A 283 15.10 8.56 -0.87
CA TYR A 283 14.36 7.95 -1.97
C TYR A 283 13.18 8.80 -2.45
N LYS A 284 13.06 10.07 -2.02
CA LYS A 284 11.92 10.93 -2.40
C LYS A 284 11.72 11.02 -3.92
N ASP A 285 12.80 11.25 -4.67
CA ASP A 285 12.73 11.42 -6.14
C ASP A 285 12.35 10.09 -6.80
N LEU A 286 12.84 8.98 -6.24
CA LEU A 286 12.53 7.63 -6.71
C LEU A 286 11.07 7.27 -6.44
N MET A 287 10.54 7.65 -5.27
CA MET A 287 9.13 7.45 -4.90
C MET A 287 8.19 8.16 -5.87
N ILE A 288 8.53 9.39 -6.28
CA ILE A 288 7.79 10.10 -7.33
C ILE A 288 7.81 9.32 -8.65
N ALA A 289 8.99 8.88 -9.11
CA ALA A 289 9.10 8.13 -10.35
C ALA A 289 8.31 6.81 -10.32
N ILE A 290 8.30 6.13 -9.18
CA ILE A 290 7.53 4.89 -8.97
C ILE A 290 6.03 5.17 -9.03
N ALA A 291 5.56 6.26 -8.43
CA ALA A 291 4.14 6.64 -8.49
C ALA A 291 3.67 6.86 -9.94
N VAL A 292 4.48 7.58 -10.74
CA VAL A 292 4.20 7.80 -12.18
C VAL A 292 4.16 6.47 -12.96
N ILE A 293 5.09 5.55 -12.67
CA ILE A 293 5.09 4.22 -13.31
C ILE A 293 3.84 3.42 -12.93
N CYS A 294 3.46 3.44 -11.65
CA CYS A 294 2.31 2.69 -11.16
C CYS A 294 1.01 3.19 -11.82
N ASP A 295 0.82 4.51 -11.89
CA ASP A 295 -0.34 5.10 -12.57
C ASP A 295 -0.38 4.72 -14.05
N ASN A 296 0.77 4.78 -14.75
CA ASN A 296 0.83 4.35 -16.15
C ASN A 296 0.54 2.84 -16.34
N VAL A 297 0.92 1.99 -15.39
CA VAL A 297 0.64 0.54 -15.42
C VAL A 297 -0.84 0.25 -15.20
N VAL A 298 -1.49 0.94 -14.27
CA VAL A 298 -2.92 0.77 -13.99
C VAL A 298 -3.75 1.26 -15.18
N ASP A 299 -3.46 2.45 -15.71
CA ASP A 299 -4.12 3.01 -16.91
C ASP A 299 -4.01 2.08 -18.14
N SER A 300 -2.80 1.54 -18.38
CA SER A 300 -2.57 0.57 -19.48
C SER A 300 -3.25 -0.79 -19.27
N SER A 301 -3.79 -1.08 -18.07
CA SER A 301 -4.50 -2.32 -17.78
C SER A 301 -6.01 -2.20 -17.93
N ASN A 302 -6.54 -0.99 -17.80
CA ASN A 302 -7.97 -0.68 -17.92
C ASN A 302 -8.37 -0.24 -19.35
N SER A 303 -7.39 -0.06 -20.25
CA SER A 303 -7.57 0.33 -21.66
C SER A 303 -7.64 -0.84 -22.63
#